data_AF-A0AA50YTS7-F1
#
_entry.id   AF-A0AA50YTS7-F1
#
_cell.length_a   1.000
_cell.length_b   1.000
_cell.length_c   1.000
_cell.angle_alpha   90.00
_cell.angle_beta   90.00
_cell.angle_gamma   90.00
#
_symmetry.space_group_name_H-M   'P 1'
#
loop_
_entity.id
_entity.type
_entity.pdbx_description
1 polymer ?
#
loop_
_entity_poly.entity_id
_entity_poly.type
_entity_poly.pdbx_seq_one_letter_code
_entity_poly.pdbx_strand_id
1 'polypeptide(L)' 'IDQFMLALDGTENKSKLGANAILGVSLAVAKAGAAKKGVPLYKHLADLSGNSNIVLPVPAFNVINGGSHAGNKLAMQEFM' A
#
# COMPACT_ATOMS: atom_id res chain seq x y z
N ILE A 1 -8.32 13.93 -1.23
CA ILE A 1 -8.91 12.95 -2.18
C ILE A 1 -9.42 11.72 -1.43
N ASP A 2 -8.61 11.08 -0.58
CA ASP A 2 -9.09 9.90 0.16
C ASP A 2 -10.34 10.18 1.00
N GLN A 3 -10.41 11.31 1.72
CA GLN A 3 -11.61 11.68 2.46
C GLN A 3 -12.86 11.83 1.58
N PHE A 4 -12.70 12.29 0.34
CA PHE A 4 -13.81 12.36 -0.61
C PHE A 4 -14.26 10.95 -1.02
N MET A 5 -13.31 10.05 -1.32
CA MET A 5 -13.63 8.66 -1.68
C MET A 5 -14.27 7.89 -0.51
N LEU A 6 -13.78 8.09 0.71
CA LEU A 6 -14.34 7.51 1.93
C LEU A 6 -15.76 8.01 2.19
N ALA A 7 -16.01 9.32 2.04
CA ALA A 7 -17.34 9.89 2.18
C ALA A 7 -18.30 9.44 1.06
N LEU A 8 -17.78 9.29 -0.17
CA LEU A 8 -18.55 8.83 -1.33
C LEU A 8 -18.99 7.37 -1.18
N ASP A 9 -18.12 6.52 -0.63
CA ASP A 9 -18.47 5.15 -0.25
C ASP A 9 -19.47 5.14 0.91
N GLY A 10 -19.18 5.89 1.98
CA GLY A 10 -20.07 6.09 3.12
C GLY A 10 -20.23 4.87 4.02
N THR A 11 -19.46 3.80 3.84
CA THR A 11 -19.48 2.61 4.69
C THR A 11 -18.15 2.44 5.44
N GLU A 12 -18.20 1.84 6.62
CA GLU A 12 -17.02 1.60 7.45
C GLU A 12 -15.97 0.72 6.73
N ASN A 13 -16.45 -0.36 6.10
CA ASN A 13 -15.61 -1.37 5.45
C ASN A 13 -15.46 -1.19 3.94
N LYS A 14 -15.81 -0.01 3.41
CA LYS A 14 -15.69 0.29 1.97
C LYS A 14 -16.49 -0.70 1.10
N SER A 15 -17.62 -1.20 1.61
CA SER A 15 -18.38 -2.30 1.01
C SER A 15 -19.26 -1.84 -0.16
N LYS A 16 -19.50 -0.55 -0.31
CA LYS A 16 -20.33 -0.01 -1.40
C LYS A 16 -19.55 0.12 -2.71
N LEU A 17 -18.36 0.69 -2.66
CA LEU A 17 -17.47 0.87 -3.82
C LEU A 17 -16.41 -0.23 -3.92
N GLY A 18 -16.05 -0.85 -2.80
CA GLY A 18 -14.95 -1.79 -2.71
C GLY A 18 -13.64 -1.11 -2.34
N ALA A 19 -12.93 -1.65 -1.34
CA ALA A 19 -11.62 -1.15 -0.94
C ALA A 19 -10.60 -1.20 -2.09
N ASN A 20 -10.70 -2.19 -2.97
CA ASN A 20 -9.88 -2.32 -4.19
C ASN A 20 -10.08 -1.15 -5.16
N ALA A 21 -11.31 -0.67 -5.35
CA ALA A 21 -11.60 0.49 -6.20
C ALA A 21 -11.06 1.79 -5.60
N ILE A 22 -11.32 2.01 -4.30
CA ILE A 22 -10.86 3.20 -3.58
C ILE A 22 -9.33 3.25 -3.54
N LEU A 23 -8.67 2.13 -3.23
CA LEU A 23 -7.22 2.04 -3.14
C LEU A 23 -6.55 2.31 -4.49
N GLY A 24 -7.13 1.80 -5.59
CA GLY A 24 -6.62 2.07 -6.93
C GLY A 24 -6.55 3.57 -7.25
N VAL A 25 -7.64 4.31 -6.96
CA VAL A 25 -7.69 5.78 -7.14
C VAL A 25 -6.71 6.48 -6.21
N SER A 26 -6.66 6.09 -4.93
CA SER A 26 -5.77 6.67 -3.92
C SER A 26 -4.29 6.61 -4.34
N LEU A 27 -3.82 5.42 -4.75
CA LEU A 27 -2.45 5.21 -5.19
C LEU A 27 -2.13 5.92 -6.50
N ALA A 28 -3.06 5.96 -7.46
CA ALA A 28 -2.89 6.68 -8.71
C ALA A 28 -2.73 8.20 -8.49
N VAL A 29 -3.50 8.75 -7.55
CA VAL A 29 -3.41 10.15 -7.15
C VAL A 29 -2.09 10.48 -6.48
N ALA A 30 -1.57 9.60 -5.62
CA ALA A 30 -0.23 9.79 -5.04
C ALA A 30 0.87 9.83 -6.13
N LYS A 31 0.79 8.93 -7.13
CA LYS A 31 1.71 8.95 -8.29
C LYS A 31 1.59 10.24 -9.09
N ALA A 32 0.36 10.68 -9.39
CA ALA A 32 0.12 11.92 -10.12
C ALA A 32 0.61 13.15 -9.33
N GLY A 33 0.43 13.16 -8.00
CA GLY A 33 0.92 14.21 -7.12
C GLY A 33 2.45 14.32 -7.13
N ALA A 34 3.15 13.18 -7.10
CA ALA A 34 4.61 13.13 -7.23
C ALA A 34 5.07 13.70 -8.60
N ALA A 35 4.46 13.23 -9.69
CA ALA A 35 4.75 13.70 -11.04
C ALA A 35 4.51 15.20 -11.20
N LYS A 36 3.38 15.72 -10.66
CA LYS A 36 3.05 17.15 -10.69
C LYS A 36 4.06 18.01 -9.93
N LYS A 37 4.60 17.49 -8.82
CA LYS A 37 5.67 18.14 -8.04
C LYS A 37 7.06 17.99 -8.66
N GLY A 38 7.22 17.15 -9.67
CA GLY A 38 8.54 16.87 -10.28
C GLY A 38 9.49 16.11 -9.34
N VAL A 39 8.96 15.34 -8.38
CA VAL A 39 9.75 14.57 -7.42
C VAL A 39 9.48 13.06 -7.54
N PRO A 40 10.43 12.19 -7.13
CA PRO A 40 10.18 10.76 -7.04
C PRO A 40 9.04 10.41 -6.07
N LEU A 41 8.35 9.29 -6.32
CA LEU A 41 7.21 8.86 -5.49
C LEU A 41 7.58 8.70 -4.01
N TYR A 42 8.72 8.09 -3.69
CA TYR A 42 9.14 7.90 -2.29
C TYR A 42 9.30 9.24 -1.55
N LYS A 43 9.75 10.29 -2.25
CA LYS A 43 9.89 11.64 -1.68
C LYS A 43 8.53 12.27 -1.46
N HIS A 44 7.60 12.12 -2.41
CA HIS A 44 6.23 12.58 -2.24
C HIS A 44 5.53 11.91 -1.04
N LEU A 45 5.72 10.60 -0.86
CA LEU A 45 5.20 9.85 0.28
C LEU A 45 5.84 10.29 1.61
N ALA A 46 7.14 10.60 1.61
CA ALA A 46 7.81 11.18 2.77
C ALA A 46 7.21 12.54 3.16
N ASP A 47 6.97 13.42 2.18
CA ASP A 47 6.31 14.71 2.42
C ASP A 47 4.89 14.55 2.98
N LEU A 48 4.10 13.60 2.46
CA LEU A 48 2.74 13.33 2.92
C LEU A 48 2.68 12.78 4.36
N SER A 49 3.70 12.01 4.76
CA SER A 49 3.82 11.42 6.10
C SER A 49 4.55 12.32 7.09
N GLY A 50 5.01 13.51 6.67
CA GLY A 50 5.81 14.40 7.52
C GLY A 50 7.20 13.85 7.85
N ASN A 51 7.69 12.88 7.07
CA ASN A 51 9.00 12.27 7.29
C ASN A 51 10.11 13.05 6.57
N SER A 52 11.04 13.61 7.33
CA SER A 52 12.21 14.31 6.79
C SER A 52 13.41 13.39 6.52
N ASN A 53 13.44 12.18 7.09
CA ASN A 53 14.56 11.25 7.00
C ASN A 53 14.17 9.94 6.32
N ILE A 54 14.62 9.76 5.08
CA ILE A 54 14.34 8.57 4.28
C ILE A 54 15.42 7.53 4.56
N VAL A 55 14.99 6.32 4.93
CA VAL A 55 15.87 5.20 5.25
C VAL A 55 15.54 4.02 4.34
N LEU A 56 16.57 3.31 3.87
CA LEU A 56 16.37 2.04 3.18
C LEU A 56 16.07 0.93 4.21
N PRO A 57 14.97 0.18 4.05
CA PRO A 57 14.66 -0.90 4.98
C PRO A 57 15.57 -2.11 4.76
N VAL A 58 15.78 -2.90 5.82
CA VAL A 58 16.33 -4.25 5.67
C VAL A 58 15.27 -5.12 4.96
N PRO A 59 15.61 -5.80 3.86
CA PRO A 59 14.66 -6.67 3.18
C PRO A 59 14.41 -7.94 4.01
N ALA A 60 13.14 -8.25 4.27
CA ALA A 60 12.69 -9.55 4.78
C ALA A 60 12.36 -10.44 3.58
N PHE A 61 13.23 -11.40 3.27
CA PHE A 61 13.10 -12.23 2.08
C PHE A 61 12.39 -13.53 2.42
N ASN A 62 11.16 -13.70 1.97
CA ASN A 62 10.47 -14.97 2.12
C ASN A 62 11.14 -16.05 1.23
N VAL A 63 11.99 -16.88 1.85
CA VAL A 63 12.84 -17.88 1.18
C VAL A 63 12.22 -19.28 1.14
N ILE A 64 11.27 -19.57 2.04
CA ILE A 64 10.52 -20.84 2.05
C ILE A 64 9.04 -20.56 2.28
N ASN A 65 8.20 -21.09 1.38
CA ASN A 65 6.75 -21.02 1.49
C ASN A 65 6.18 -22.28 2.16
N GLY A 66 5.21 -22.09 3.04
CA GLY A 66 4.32 -23.13 3.54
C GLY A 66 2.88 -22.60 3.67
N GLY A 67 2.08 -23.21 4.54
CA GLY A 67 0.69 -22.83 4.77
C GLY A 67 -0.13 -22.73 3.48
N SER A 68 -0.96 -21.70 3.37
CA SER A 68 -1.77 -21.46 2.17
C SER A 68 -0.96 -20.99 0.96
N HIS A 69 0.32 -20.65 1.12
CA HIS A 69 1.19 -20.18 0.05
C HIS A 69 1.88 -21.32 -0.71
N ALA A 70 1.79 -22.57 -0.22
CA ALA A 70 2.39 -23.72 -0.88
C ALA A 70 1.62 -25.03 -0.61
N GLY A 71 1.51 -25.88 -1.62
CA GLY A 71 0.88 -27.22 -1.52
C GLY A 71 1.77 -28.27 -0.83
N ASN A 72 2.34 -27.95 0.33
CA ASN A 72 3.21 -28.85 1.09
C ASN A 72 2.70 -29.06 2.53
N LYS A 73 3.40 -29.88 3.33
CA LYS A 73 2.98 -30.21 4.71
C LYS A 73 3.40 -29.14 5.75
N LEU A 74 4.16 -28.13 5.36
CA LEU A 74 4.70 -27.14 6.28
C LEU A 74 3.59 -26.17 6.68
N ALA A 75 3.22 -26.14 7.97
CA ALA A 75 2.10 -25.32 8.43
C ALA A 75 2.43 -23.82 8.49
N MET A 76 3.69 -23.46 8.76
CA MET A 76 4.15 -22.08 8.81
C MET A 76 4.19 -21.48 7.38
N GLN A 77 3.68 -20.26 7.22
CA GLN A 77 3.42 -19.68 5.89
C GLN A 77 4.67 -19.12 5.20
N GLU A 78 5.50 -18.40 5.94
CA GLU A 78 6.63 -17.64 5.40
C GLU A 78 7.82 -17.81 6.33
N PHE A 79 9.00 -17.98 5.74
CA PHE A 79 10.27 -18.02 6.44
C PHE A 79 11.13 -16.92 5.84
N MET A 80 11.33 -15.85 6.61
CA MET A 80 11.96 -14.61 6.18
C MET A 80 13.31 -14.37 6.86
#